data_AF-A0A522DDZ8-F1
#
_entry.id   AF-A0A522DDZ8-F1
#
_cell.length_a   1.000
_cell.length_b   1.000
_cell.length_c   1.000
_cell.angle_alpha   90.00
_cell.angle_beta   90.00
_cell.angle_gamma   90.00
#
_symmetry.space_group_name_H-M   'P 1'
#
loop_
_entity.id
_entity.type
_entity.pdbx_description
1 polymer ?
#
loop_
_entity_poly.entity_id
_entity_poly.type
_entity_poly.pdbx_seq_one_letter_code
_entity_poly.pdbx_strand_id
1 'polypeptide(L)'
;IVEKTAEKLDAAGYKVQANPREINLFYLKDNIRERINNRGNKYSVLSTKVTFSKDELLAELKNHPERFSPNVILRGLYQETILPNLIFVGGGGETAYWLLLKDLFDHYKVPYPALVLRNSFLVVEKKWQEKIAKLGFTTEDFFLPEQELLNRLVARESKNEIKLNGTLTELEQLYENFKKKAVAVDISLAKHVDALKVRTVERLQELEKKMLRAEKRKFADQQRQIETIKHHLFPANGLQERFENLSYYYAKWGKDFIKKLHEHSLGLEQEFVLVLER
;
A
#
# COMPACT_ATOMS: atom_id res chain seq x y z
N ILE A 1 20.98 14.31 10.66
CA ILE A 1 21.08 13.92 9.23
C ILE A 1 19.73 13.39 8.77
N VAL A 2 19.30 12.22 9.28
CA VAL A 2 18.04 11.57 8.91
C VAL A 2 16.80 12.47 9.09
N GLU A 3 16.72 13.28 10.14
CA GLU A 3 15.59 14.23 10.34
C GLU A 3 15.45 15.20 9.16
N LYS A 4 16.56 15.74 8.67
CA LYS A 4 16.56 16.65 7.50
C LYS A 4 16.10 15.93 6.23
N THR A 5 16.49 14.66 6.06
CA THR A 5 16.03 13.84 4.93
C THR A 5 14.54 13.53 5.05
N ALA A 6 14.05 13.27 6.26
CA ALA A 6 12.64 13.05 6.54
C ALA A 6 11.79 14.27 6.21
N GLU A 7 12.21 15.48 6.62
CA GLU A 7 11.54 16.74 6.28
C GLU A 7 11.44 16.96 4.77
N LYS A 8 12.51 16.64 4.02
CA LYS A 8 12.50 16.74 2.55
C LYS A 8 11.51 15.77 1.90
N LEU A 9 11.44 14.53 2.39
CA LEU A 9 10.51 13.53 1.86
C LEU A 9 9.06 13.88 2.18
N ASP A 10 8.80 14.36 3.40
CA ASP A 10 7.48 14.81 3.82
C ASP A 10 6.99 16.01 2.99
N ALA A 11 7.86 17.00 2.76
CA ALA A 11 7.59 18.14 1.88
C ALA A 11 7.32 17.73 0.42
N ALA A 12 7.87 16.59 -0.02
CA ALA A 12 7.61 16.00 -1.34
C ALA A 12 6.37 15.09 -1.38
N GLY A 13 5.61 14.98 -0.27
CA GLY A 13 4.38 14.19 -0.17
C GLY A 13 4.59 12.71 0.17
N TYR A 14 5.80 12.31 0.55
CA TYR A 14 6.11 10.94 0.97
C TYR A 14 5.98 10.78 2.48
N LYS A 15 5.16 9.83 2.91
CA LYS A 15 4.98 9.52 4.33
C LYS A 15 6.25 8.89 4.92
N VAL A 16 6.80 9.53 5.94
CA VAL A 16 7.95 9.03 6.71
C VAL A 16 7.55 7.81 7.55
N GLN A 17 8.32 6.73 7.46
CA GLN A 17 8.02 5.45 8.14
C GLN A 17 8.96 5.10 9.30
N ALA A 18 10.04 5.86 9.50
CA ALA A 18 10.99 5.65 10.58
C ALA A 18 11.47 6.97 11.17
N ASN A 19 11.44 7.06 12.51
CA ASN A 19 11.90 8.25 13.23
C ASN A 19 13.28 7.99 13.84
N PRO A 20 14.29 8.82 13.54
CA PRO A 20 15.60 8.71 14.16
C PRO A 20 15.55 9.10 15.64
N ARG A 21 16.59 8.68 16.37
CA ARG A 21 16.83 9.07 17.76
C ARG A 21 18.20 9.70 17.88
N GLU A 22 18.45 10.31 19.03
CA GLU A 22 19.79 10.79 19.39
C GLU A 22 20.82 9.64 19.40
N ILE A 23 20.46 8.49 19.97
CA ILE A 23 21.26 7.25 19.94
C ILE A 23 20.47 6.15 19.24
N ASN A 24 21.03 5.64 18.15
CA ASN A 24 20.40 4.64 17.28
C ASN A 24 20.93 3.21 17.51
N LEU A 25 21.43 2.95 18.71
CA LEU A 25 21.92 1.65 19.17
C LEU A 25 21.08 1.14 20.35
N PHE A 26 20.93 -0.18 20.41
CA PHE A 26 20.44 -0.90 21.57
C PHE A 26 21.62 -1.53 22.32
N TYR A 27 21.48 -1.64 23.64
CA TYR A 27 22.35 -2.42 24.49
C TYR A 27 21.73 -3.80 24.74
N LEU A 28 22.54 -4.84 24.61
CA LEU A 28 22.22 -6.25 24.74
C LEU A 28 23.04 -6.83 25.89
N LYS A 29 22.40 -7.33 26.94
CA LYS A 29 23.10 -8.09 27.98
C LYS A 29 22.15 -9.08 28.63
N ASP A 30 22.56 -10.33 28.70
CA ASP A 30 21.72 -11.45 29.14
C ASP A 30 20.42 -11.50 28.31
N ASN A 31 19.25 -11.31 28.93
CA ASN A 31 17.95 -11.29 28.25
C ASN A 31 17.42 -9.86 27.99
N ILE A 32 18.27 -8.84 28.11
CA ILE A 32 17.89 -7.44 27.96
C ILE A 32 18.23 -6.96 26.55
N ARG A 33 17.27 -6.35 25.87
CA ARG A 33 17.49 -5.53 24.67
C ARG A 33 16.84 -4.17 24.88
N GLU A 34 17.66 -3.21 25.30
CA GLU A 34 17.14 -1.92 25.74
C GLU A 34 17.83 -0.75 25.06
N ARG A 35 17.11 0.37 25.02
CA ARG A 35 17.59 1.58 24.37
C ARG A 35 18.63 2.26 25.24
N ILE A 36 19.63 2.83 24.61
CA ILE A 36 20.57 3.72 25.27
C ILE A 36 20.03 5.15 25.10
N ASN A 37 19.81 5.85 26.21
CA ASN A 37 19.42 7.26 26.20
C ASN A 37 20.58 8.13 26.68
N ASN A 38 20.77 9.27 26.03
CA ASN A 38 21.64 10.32 26.54
C ASN A 38 20.86 11.16 27.58
N ARG A 39 21.46 11.40 28.75
CA ARG A 39 20.95 12.31 29.79
C ARG A 39 22.03 13.31 30.17
N GLY A 40 22.56 14.03 29.18
CA GLY A 40 23.64 15.00 29.35
C GLY A 40 25.00 14.32 29.51
N ASN A 41 25.48 14.18 30.75
CA ASN A 41 26.80 13.62 31.04
C ASN A 41 26.81 12.09 31.22
N LYS A 42 25.64 11.44 31.16
CA LYS A 42 25.51 9.99 31.36
C LYS A 42 24.64 9.35 30.29
N TYR A 43 25.02 8.14 29.91
CA TYR A 43 24.29 7.25 29.02
C TYR A 43 23.60 6.18 29.86
N SER A 44 22.27 6.11 29.83
CA SER A 44 21.50 5.14 30.60
C SER A 44 20.87 4.10 29.70
N VAL A 45 20.99 2.83 30.06
CA VAL A 45 20.22 1.75 29.42
C VAL A 45 18.83 1.74 30.06
N LEU A 46 17.80 2.00 29.25
CA LEU A 46 16.41 2.07 29.72
C LEU A 46 16.00 0.80 30.45
N SER A 47 15.06 0.94 31.39
CA SER A 47 14.54 -0.17 32.21
C SER A 47 15.57 -0.91 33.06
N THR A 48 16.81 -0.37 33.20
CA THR A 48 17.86 -0.98 34.01
C THR A 48 18.56 0.04 34.92
N LYS A 49 19.43 -0.46 35.80
CA LYS A 49 20.35 0.37 36.60
C LYS A 49 21.68 0.65 35.88
N VAL A 50 21.86 0.16 34.66
CA VAL A 50 23.12 0.29 33.92
C VAL A 50 23.24 1.72 33.39
N THR A 51 24.33 2.38 33.77
CA THR A 51 24.69 3.71 33.29
C THR A 51 26.17 3.77 32.99
N PHE A 52 26.53 4.54 31.97
CA PHE A 52 27.90 4.77 31.55
C PHE A 52 28.17 6.27 31.45
N SER A 53 29.38 6.70 31.77
CA SER A 53 29.98 7.89 31.17
C SER A 53 30.28 7.64 29.69
N LYS A 54 30.67 8.68 28.95
CA LYS A 54 31.05 8.52 27.53
C LYS A 54 32.20 7.54 27.36
N ASP A 55 33.24 7.67 28.18
CA ASP A 55 34.45 6.85 28.07
C ASP A 55 34.19 5.41 28.49
N GLU A 56 33.36 5.20 29.52
CA GLU A 56 32.91 3.86 29.91
C GLU A 56 32.07 3.20 28.82
N LEU A 57 31.19 3.94 28.14
CA LEU A 57 30.39 3.38 27.03
C LEU A 57 31.26 2.96 25.85
N LEU A 58 32.28 3.77 25.53
CA LEU A 58 33.24 3.46 24.46
C LEU A 58 34.14 2.28 24.83
N ALA A 59 34.58 2.20 26.10
CA ALA A 59 35.33 1.06 26.61
C ALA A 59 34.49 -0.22 26.58
N GLU A 60 33.22 -0.12 26.98
CA GLU A 60 32.25 -1.22 26.91
C GLU A 60 32.04 -1.68 25.46
N LEU A 61 31.85 -0.76 24.52
CA LEU A 61 31.73 -1.09 23.09
C LEU A 61 32.97 -1.79 22.54
N LYS A 62 34.16 -1.37 22.97
CA LYS A 62 35.42 -1.97 22.52
C LYS A 62 35.63 -3.37 23.10
N ASN A 63 35.32 -3.55 24.39
CA ASN A 63 35.57 -4.79 25.11
C ASN A 63 34.45 -5.83 24.94
N HIS A 64 33.22 -5.36 24.66
CA HIS A 64 32.00 -6.16 24.54
C HIS A 64 31.14 -5.72 23.34
N PRO A 65 31.66 -5.76 22.10
CA PRO A 65 30.90 -5.32 20.91
C PRO A 65 29.62 -6.12 20.68
N GLU A 66 29.55 -7.38 21.12
CA GLU A 66 28.36 -8.24 21.06
C GLU A 66 27.17 -7.69 21.86
N ARG A 67 27.43 -6.75 22.77
CA ARG A 67 26.41 -6.07 23.58
C ARG A 67 25.74 -4.89 22.86
N PHE A 68 26.09 -4.62 21.60
CA PHE A 68 25.53 -3.49 20.87
C PHE A 68 24.87 -3.95 19.58
N SER A 69 23.66 -3.46 19.33
CA SER A 69 22.98 -3.72 18.06
C SER A 69 22.35 -2.45 17.48
N PRO A 70 22.44 -2.24 16.16
CA PRO A 70 21.80 -1.10 15.52
C PRO A 70 20.27 -1.22 15.53
N ASN A 71 19.60 -0.07 15.62
CA ASN A 71 18.18 0.03 15.30
C ASN A 71 17.97 0.16 13.78
N VAL A 72 16.73 0.34 13.34
CA VAL A 72 16.37 0.47 11.91
C VAL A 72 17.18 1.52 11.14
N ILE A 73 17.63 2.60 11.79
CA ILE A 73 18.39 3.69 11.17
C ILE A 73 19.82 3.26 10.86
N LEU A 74 20.50 2.61 11.81
CA LEU A 74 21.90 2.20 11.64
C LEU A 74 22.05 0.79 11.08
N ARG A 75 20.98 -0.01 11.06
CA ARG A 75 21.05 -1.42 10.63
C ARG A 75 21.48 -1.53 9.17
N GLY A 76 20.92 -0.70 8.29
CA GLY A 76 21.33 -0.66 6.88
C GLY A 76 22.81 -0.32 6.74
N LEU A 77 23.27 0.75 7.41
CA LEU A 77 24.67 1.17 7.38
C LEU A 77 25.60 0.06 7.89
N TYR A 78 25.25 -0.57 9.01
CA TYR A 78 26.01 -1.68 9.57
C TYR A 78 26.11 -2.84 8.57
N GLN A 79 24.99 -3.25 7.99
CA GLN A 79 24.92 -4.32 6.99
C GLN A 79 25.85 -4.04 5.80
N GLU A 80 25.79 -2.85 5.22
CA GLU A 80 26.59 -2.45 4.05
C GLU A 80 28.07 -2.19 4.38
N THR A 81 28.40 -2.04 5.67
CA THR A 81 29.79 -1.95 6.12
C THR A 81 30.45 -3.34 6.20
N ILE A 82 29.71 -4.37 6.61
CA ILE A 82 30.25 -5.72 6.83
C ILE A 82 29.99 -6.70 5.68
N LEU A 83 29.01 -6.41 4.82
CA LEU A 83 28.67 -7.22 3.65
C LEU A 83 28.82 -6.37 2.37
N PRO A 84 29.47 -6.90 1.31
CA PRO A 84 29.61 -6.21 0.04
C PRO A 84 28.32 -6.34 -0.80
N ASN A 85 27.21 -5.73 -0.37
CA ASN A 85 25.95 -5.87 -1.09
C ASN A 85 25.88 -4.91 -2.28
N LEU A 86 25.45 -5.43 -3.42
CA LEU A 86 25.11 -4.62 -4.60
C LEU A 86 23.66 -4.12 -4.53
N ILE A 87 22.77 -4.97 -3.99
CA ILE A 87 21.33 -4.78 -3.98
C ILE A 87 20.79 -5.05 -2.58
N PHE A 88 19.93 -4.15 -2.10
CA PHE A 88 19.04 -4.39 -0.98
C PHE A 88 17.66 -4.77 -1.49
N VAL A 89 17.23 -6.00 -1.20
CA VAL A 89 15.88 -6.50 -1.52
C VAL A 89 14.98 -6.32 -0.29
N GLY A 90 13.93 -5.51 -0.41
CA GLY A 90 13.04 -5.19 0.71
C GLY A 90 11.57 -5.12 0.30
N GLY A 91 10.67 -5.21 1.29
CA GLY A 91 9.25 -4.91 1.06
C GLY A 91 8.99 -3.41 0.88
N GLY A 92 7.78 -3.03 0.45
CA GLY A 92 7.45 -1.62 0.15
C GLY A 92 7.62 -0.65 1.34
N GLY A 93 7.47 -1.12 2.57
CA GLY A 93 7.76 -0.29 3.75
C GLY A 93 9.25 -0.16 4.02
N GLU A 94 10.03 -1.20 3.69
CA GLU A 94 11.48 -1.18 3.87
C GLU A 94 12.14 -0.28 2.84
N THR A 95 11.82 -0.47 1.56
CA THR A 95 12.34 0.39 0.49
C THR A 95 12.00 1.86 0.75
N ALA A 96 10.80 2.16 1.25
CA ALA A 96 10.41 3.51 1.62
C ALA A 96 11.27 4.12 2.75
N TYR A 97 11.53 3.40 3.85
CA TYR A 97 12.39 3.96 4.90
C TYR A 97 13.87 4.00 4.50
N TRP A 98 14.33 3.12 3.61
CA TRP A 98 15.71 3.16 3.12
C TRP A 98 16.03 4.46 2.39
N LEU A 99 15.03 5.08 1.73
CA LEU A 99 15.18 6.41 1.12
C LEU A 99 15.59 7.48 2.15
N LEU A 100 15.14 7.36 3.41
CA LEU A 100 15.54 8.25 4.51
C LEU A 100 17.02 8.14 4.87
N LEU A 101 17.66 7.03 4.51
CA LEU A 101 19.03 6.72 4.92
C LEU A 101 20.08 7.21 3.93
N LYS A 102 19.71 7.71 2.74
CA LYS A 102 20.68 8.09 1.69
C LYS A 102 21.75 9.07 2.20
N ASP A 103 21.33 10.19 2.79
CA ASP A 103 22.25 11.21 3.33
C ASP A 103 23.13 10.66 4.49
N LEU A 104 22.64 9.64 5.20
CA LEU A 104 23.38 8.97 6.27
C LEU A 104 24.54 8.13 5.71
N PHE A 105 24.28 7.40 4.63
CA PHE A 105 25.28 6.62 3.92
C PHE A 105 26.38 7.49 3.32
N ASP A 106 25.98 8.59 2.66
CA ASP A 106 26.92 9.56 2.10
C ASP A 106 27.83 10.16 3.18
N HIS A 107 27.27 10.48 4.36
CA HIS A 107 28.04 11.00 5.49
C HIS A 107 29.11 10.03 6.00
N TYR A 108 28.74 8.76 6.17
CA TYR A 108 29.65 7.71 6.64
C TYR A 108 30.50 7.09 5.52
N LYS A 109 30.34 7.57 4.28
CA LYS A 109 31.07 7.11 3.09
C LYS A 109 30.93 5.61 2.84
N VAL A 110 29.76 5.07 3.15
CA VAL A 110 29.41 3.67 2.85
C VAL A 110 28.63 3.64 1.55
N PRO A 111 28.95 2.76 0.59
CA PRO A 111 28.18 2.62 -0.64
C PRO A 111 26.70 2.39 -0.35
N TYR A 112 25.84 3.15 -1.02
CA TYR A 112 24.40 2.96 -0.92
C TYR A 112 23.95 1.91 -1.96
N PRO A 113 23.34 0.79 -1.54
CA PRO A 113 22.99 -0.29 -2.46
C PRO A 113 21.83 0.11 -3.36
N ALA A 114 21.69 -0.57 -4.50
CA ALA A 114 20.48 -0.45 -5.31
C ALA A 114 19.29 -1.03 -4.52
N LEU A 115 18.18 -0.29 -4.44
CA LEU A 115 16.98 -0.78 -3.77
C LEU A 115 16.10 -1.53 -4.78
N VAL A 116 15.70 -2.75 -4.44
CA VAL A 116 14.81 -3.58 -5.25
C VAL A 116 13.62 -4.01 -4.37
N LEU A 117 12.40 -3.84 -4.88
CA LEU A 117 11.22 -4.38 -4.23
C LEU A 117 11.26 -5.90 -4.37
N ARG A 118 11.09 -6.60 -3.25
CA ARG A 118 10.97 -8.06 -3.27
C ARG A 118 9.78 -8.49 -4.14
N ASN A 119 9.87 -9.68 -4.70
CA ASN A 119 8.76 -10.30 -5.41
C ASN A 119 7.51 -10.40 -4.51
N SER A 120 6.36 -10.15 -5.11
CA SER A 120 5.05 -10.29 -4.48
C SER A 120 4.22 -11.33 -5.21
N PHE A 121 3.56 -12.18 -4.44
CA PHE A 121 2.76 -13.29 -4.97
C PHE A 121 1.33 -13.27 -4.43
N LEU A 122 0.38 -13.62 -5.29
CA LEU A 122 -0.97 -14.05 -4.90
C LEU A 122 -1.17 -15.47 -5.40
N VAL A 123 -1.37 -16.39 -4.47
CA VAL A 123 -1.61 -17.80 -4.76
C VAL A 123 -3.11 -18.03 -4.86
N VAL A 124 -3.55 -18.59 -5.99
CA VAL A 124 -4.98 -18.75 -6.29
C VAL A 124 -5.31 -20.21 -6.54
N GLU A 125 -6.01 -20.81 -5.57
CA GLU A 125 -6.52 -22.17 -5.72
C GLU A 125 -7.57 -22.27 -6.86
N LYS A 126 -7.66 -23.45 -7.48
CA LYS A 126 -8.53 -23.72 -8.62
C LYS A 126 -9.99 -23.41 -8.34
N LYS A 127 -10.46 -23.75 -7.14
CA LYS A 127 -11.84 -23.47 -6.68
C LYS A 127 -12.19 -21.97 -6.73
N TRP A 128 -11.21 -21.09 -6.52
CA TRP A 128 -11.42 -19.64 -6.56
C TRP A 128 -11.36 -19.12 -7.98
N GLN A 129 -10.45 -19.64 -8.80
CA GLN A 129 -10.41 -19.35 -10.23
C GLN A 129 -11.75 -19.69 -10.91
N GLU A 130 -12.33 -20.85 -10.60
CA GLU A 130 -13.64 -21.26 -11.12
C GLU A 130 -14.77 -20.32 -10.67
N LYS A 131 -14.77 -19.87 -9.41
CA LYS A 131 -15.76 -18.92 -8.90
C LYS A 131 -15.63 -17.54 -9.55
N ILE A 132 -14.40 -17.08 -9.75
CA ILE A 132 -14.09 -15.83 -10.45
C ILE A 132 -14.58 -15.88 -11.90
N ALA A 133 -14.26 -16.97 -12.60
CA ALA A 133 -14.69 -17.18 -13.99
C ALA A 133 -16.22 -17.28 -14.14
N LYS A 134 -16.91 -17.92 -13.18
CA LYS A 134 -18.39 -17.97 -13.14
C LYS A 134 -19.04 -16.59 -13.00
N LEU A 135 -18.36 -15.65 -12.35
CA LEU A 135 -18.77 -14.25 -12.28
C LEU A 135 -18.33 -13.44 -13.51
N GLY A 136 -17.70 -14.08 -14.51
CA GLY A 136 -17.20 -13.43 -15.71
C GLY A 136 -16.09 -12.42 -15.45
N PHE A 137 -15.26 -12.65 -14.43
CA PHE A 137 -14.08 -11.84 -14.12
C PHE A 137 -12.80 -12.64 -14.32
N THR A 138 -11.68 -11.94 -14.36
CA THR A 138 -10.32 -12.47 -14.26
C THR A 138 -9.82 -12.35 -12.82
N THR A 139 -8.70 -13.01 -12.49
CA THR A 139 -8.09 -12.88 -11.16
C THR A 139 -7.57 -11.45 -10.92
N GLU A 140 -7.09 -10.81 -11.97
CA GLU A 140 -6.57 -9.45 -12.01
C GLU A 140 -7.65 -8.42 -11.67
N ASP A 141 -8.89 -8.64 -12.11
CA ASP A 141 -10.03 -7.78 -11.76
C ASP A 141 -10.22 -7.70 -10.23
N PHE A 142 -9.89 -8.77 -9.50
CA PHE A 142 -10.03 -8.81 -8.04
C PHE A 142 -9.02 -7.94 -7.29
N PHE A 143 -8.10 -7.23 -7.96
CA PHE A 143 -7.34 -6.14 -7.33
C PHE A 143 -8.19 -4.88 -7.15
N LEU A 144 -9.28 -4.72 -7.90
CA LEU A 144 -10.20 -3.60 -7.78
C LEU A 144 -10.99 -3.67 -6.46
N PRO A 145 -11.54 -2.53 -6.00
CA PRO A 145 -12.47 -2.51 -4.87
C PRO A 145 -13.73 -3.34 -5.14
N GLU A 146 -14.27 -3.99 -4.11
CA GLU A 146 -15.51 -4.80 -4.19
C GLU A 146 -16.68 -4.06 -4.85
N GLN A 147 -16.84 -2.79 -4.50
CA GLN A 147 -17.90 -1.95 -5.06
C GLN A 147 -17.74 -1.71 -6.56
N GLU A 148 -16.51 -1.66 -7.05
CA GLU A 148 -16.22 -1.50 -8.48
C GLU A 148 -16.52 -2.80 -9.24
N LEU A 149 -16.11 -3.95 -8.70
CA LEU A 149 -16.47 -5.26 -9.25
C LEU A 149 -18.00 -5.41 -9.35
N LEU A 150 -18.73 -5.08 -8.29
CA LEU A 150 -20.19 -5.12 -8.29
C LEU A 150 -20.80 -4.13 -9.30
N ASN A 151 -20.25 -2.92 -9.42
CA ASN A 151 -20.69 -1.96 -10.43
C ASN A 151 -20.53 -2.51 -11.85
N ARG A 152 -19.37 -3.11 -12.16
CA ARG A 152 -19.07 -3.71 -13.47
C ARG A 152 -20.01 -4.87 -13.77
N LEU A 153 -20.25 -5.73 -12.78
CA LEU A 153 -21.18 -6.86 -12.90
C LEU A 153 -22.61 -6.36 -13.21
N VAL A 154 -23.13 -5.43 -12.42
CA VAL A 154 -24.48 -4.88 -12.59
C VAL A 154 -24.63 -4.16 -13.93
N ALA A 155 -23.63 -3.39 -14.34
CA ALA A 155 -23.65 -2.71 -15.63
C ALA A 155 -23.64 -3.69 -16.82
N ARG A 156 -23.04 -4.86 -16.67
CA ARG A 156 -23.00 -5.91 -17.71
C ARG A 156 -24.28 -6.75 -17.76
N GLU A 157 -24.85 -7.07 -16.61
CA GLU A 157 -25.92 -8.08 -16.50
C GLU A 157 -27.32 -7.49 -16.26
N SER A 158 -27.41 -6.22 -15.89
CA SER A 158 -28.72 -5.58 -15.76
C SER A 158 -29.40 -5.45 -17.12
N LYS A 159 -30.67 -5.83 -17.16
CA LYS A 159 -31.54 -5.65 -18.33
C LYS A 159 -32.11 -4.22 -18.41
N ASN A 160 -31.91 -3.41 -17.36
CA ASN A 160 -32.43 -2.06 -17.27
C ASN A 160 -31.33 -1.07 -17.66
N GLU A 161 -31.69 -0.01 -18.37
CA GLU A 161 -30.77 1.08 -18.65
C GLU A 161 -30.56 1.91 -17.38
N ILE A 162 -29.46 1.63 -16.67
CA ILE A 162 -29.14 2.29 -15.39
C ILE A 162 -28.51 3.66 -15.63
N LYS A 163 -27.78 3.81 -16.74
CA LYS A 163 -27.09 5.05 -17.08
C LYS A 163 -28.05 5.98 -17.81
N LEU A 164 -28.10 7.24 -17.39
CA LEU A 164 -28.84 8.29 -18.10
C LEU A 164 -27.99 8.91 -19.23
N ASN A 165 -27.15 8.07 -19.86
CA ASN A 165 -26.28 8.49 -20.95
C ASN A 165 -27.13 8.90 -22.17
N GLY A 166 -26.81 10.02 -22.81
CA GLY A 166 -27.65 10.63 -23.85
C GLY A 166 -28.64 11.66 -23.31
N THR A 167 -29.26 11.41 -22.16
CA THR A 167 -30.16 12.39 -21.51
C THR A 167 -29.41 13.65 -21.06
N LEU A 168 -28.13 13.53 -20.66
CA LEU A 168 -27.31 14.69 -20.31
C LEU A 168 -27.06 15.60 -21.51
N THR A 169 -26.73 15.05 -22.68
CA THR A 169 -26.48 15.84 -23.90
C THR A 169 -27.74 16.58 -24.35
N GLU A 170 -28.91 15.90 -24.30
CA GLU A 170 -30.21 16.53 -24.58
C GLU A 170 -30.54 17.64 -23.57
N LEU A 171 -30.23 17.42 -22.30
CA LEU A 171 -30.42 18.40 -21.24
C LEU A 171 -29.52 19.62 -21.42
N GLU A 172 -28.26 19.41 -21.79
CA GLU A 172 -27.34 20.49 -22.12
C GLU A 172 -27.89 21.35 -23.25
N GLN A 173 -28.34 20.72 -24.34
CA GLN A 173 -28.92 21.41 -25.47
C GLN A 173 -30.21 22.18 -25.11
N LEU A 174 -31.04 21.62 -24.23
CA LEU A 174 -32.25 22.27 -23.72
C LEU A 174 -31.90 23.52 -22.89
N TYR A 175 -30.92 23.43 -21.99
CA TYR A 175 -30.50 24.56 -21.17
C TYR A 175 -29.81 25.65 -21.98
N GLU A 176 -29.07 25.31 -23.04
CA GLU A 176 -28.56 26.31 -23.99
C GLU A 176 -29.69 27.06 -24.69
N ASN A 177 -30.77 26.36 -25.06
CA ASN A 177 -31.95 26.99 -25.66
C ASN A 177 -32.68 27.90 -24.66
N PHE A 178 -32.79 27.51 -23.39
CA PHE A 178 -33.33 28.38 -22.33
C PHE A 178 -32.46 29.61 -22.10
N LYS A 179 -31.14 29.46 -22.14
CA LYS A 179 -30.20 30.56 -21.97
C LYS A 179 -30.35 31.60 -23.07
N LYS A 180 -30.45 31.18 -24.33
CA LYS A 180 -30.69 32.09 -25.48
C LYS A 180 -31.99 32.88 -25.31
N LYS A 181 -33.08 32.23 -24.89
CA LYS A 181 -34.37 32.89 -24.63
C LYS A 181 -34.30 33.85 -23.45
N ALA A 182 -33.64 33.47 -22.37
CA ALA A 182 -33.50 34.29 -21.16
C ALA A 182 -32.66 35.55 -21.43
N VAL A 183 -31.54 35.43 -22.17
CA VAL A 183 -30.68 36.57 -22.54
C VAL A 183 -31.42 37.58 -23.43
N ALA A 184 -32.32 37.11 -24.30
CA ALA A 184 -33.15 38.00 -25.11
C ALA A 184 -34.13 38.84 -24.27
N VAL A 185 -34.45 38.41 -23.05
CA VAL A 185 -35.28 39.17 -22.09
C VAL A 185 -34.39 40.04 -21.20
N ASP A 186 -33.38 39.45 -20.56
CA ASP A 186 -32.41 40.14 -19.72
C ASP A 186 -31.10 39.34 -19.64
N ILE A 187 -29.98 39.99 -19.96
CA ILE A 187 -28.66 39.36 -19.99
C ILE A 187 -28.21 38.81 -18.63
N SER A 188 -28.69 39.41 -17.53
CA SER A 188 -28.37 38.97 -16.16
C SER A 188 -28.94 37.59 -15.82
N LEU A 189 -29.99 37.15 -16.53
CA LEU A 189 -30.64 35.85 -16.32
C LEU A 189 -29.78 34.66 -16.80
N ALA A 190 -28.76 34.88 -17.65
CA ALA A 190 -27.88 33.83 -18.14
C ALA A 190 -27.25 33.01 -17.00
N LYS A 191 -26.74 33.70 -15.97
CA LYS A 191 -26.14 33.06 -14.79
C LYS A 191 -27.16 32.22 -14.00
N HIS A 192 -28.42 32.66 -13.97
CA HIS A 192 -29.48 31.92 -13.29
C HIS A 192 -29.81 30.62 -14.04
N VAL A 193 -29.88 30.66 -15.37
CA VAL A 193 -30.09 29.45 -16.20
C VAL A 193 -28.94 28.45 -16.03
N ASP A 194 -27.69 28.92 -16.03
CA ASP A 194 -26.52 28.06 -15.79
C ASP A 194 -26.58 27.39 -14.40
N ALA A 195 -26.97 28.15 -13.37
CA ALA A 195 -27.12 27.60 -12.02
C ALA A 195 -28.23 26.53 -11.94
N LEU A 196 -29.35 26.71 -12.66
CA LEU A 196 -30.41 25.71 -12.76
C LEU A 196 -29.92 24.44 -13.49
N LYS A 197 -29.17 24.60 -14.58
CA LYS A 197 -28.56 23.48 -15.32
C LYS A 197 -27.70 22.61 -14.40
N VAL A 198 -26.75 23.23 -13.69
CA VAL A 198 -25.85 22.53 -12.76
C VAL A 198 -26.66 21.75 -11.72
N ARG A 199 -27.64 22.40 -11.09
CA ARG A 199 -28.50 21.77 -10.07
C ARG A 199 -29.32 20.60 -10.61
N THR A 200 -29.80 20.68 -11.86
CA THR A 200 -30.53 19.58 -12.49
C THR A 200 -29.61 18.40 -12.81
N VAL A 201 -28.41 18.66 -13.34
CA VAL A 201 -27.41 17.62 -13.63
C VAL A 201 -27.04 16.86 -12.35
N GLU A 202 -26.77 17.57 -11.25
CA GLU A 202 -26.49 16.95 -9.95
C GLU A 202 -27.63 16.02 -9.50
N ARG A 203 -28.89 16.46 -9.60
CA ARG A 203 -30.06 15.64 -9.25
C ARG A 203 -30.24 14.41 -10.13
N LEU A 204 -29.92 14.50 -11.42
CA LEU A 204 -29.96 13.35 -12.32
C LEU A 204 -28.86 12.34 -11.99
N GLN A 205 -27.66 12.80 -11.65
CA GLN A 205 -26.58 11.93 -11.17
C GLN A 205 -26.96 11.25 -9.84
N GLU A 206 -27.67 11.95 -8.94
CA GLU A 206 -28.22 11.32 -7.73
C GLU A 206 -29.27 10.25 -8.04
N LEU A 207 -30.13 10.49 -9.04
CA LEU A 207 -31.11 9.51 -9.50
C LEU A 207 -30.41 8.27 -10.08
N GLU A 208 -29.41 8.44 -10.95
CA GLU A 208 -28.60 7.36 -11.50
C GLU A 208 -27.94 6.52 -10.38
N LYS A 209 -27.38 7.18 -9.35
CA LYS A 209 -26.84 6.49 -8.17
C LYS A 209 -27.92 5.69 -7.42
N LYS A 210 -29.15 6.23 -7.30
CA LYS A 210 -30.28 5.52 -6.67
C LYS A 210 -30.73 4.32 -7.50
N MET A 211 -30.81 4.47 -8.83
CA MET A 211 -31.14 3.39 -9.76
C MET A 211 -30.12 2.27 -9.67
N LEU A 212 -28.82 2.59 -9.71
CA LEU A 212 -27.74 1.62 -9.56
C LEU A 212 -27.80 0.90 -8.21
N ARG A 213 -28.07 1.62 -7.12
CA ARG A 213 -28.25 1.01 -5.79
C ARG A 213 -29.45 0.08 -5.73
N ALA A 214 -30.57 0.44 -6.36
CA ALA A 214 -31.76 -0.41 -6.42
C ALA A 214 -31.48 -1.69 -7.22
N GLU A 215 -30.75 -1.57 -8.33
CA GLU A 215 -30.39 -2.72 -9.15
C GLU A 215 -29.40 -3.63 -8.43
N LYS A 216 -28.37 -3.06 -7.77
CA LYS A 216 -27.41 -3.83 -6.95
C LYS A 216 -28.08 -4.77 -5.94
N ARG A 217 -29.24 -4.40 -5.37
CA ARG A 217 -29.98 -5.26 -4.44
C ARG A 217 -30.43 -6.57 -5.07
N LYS A 218 -30.66 -6.59 -6.39
CA LYS A 218 -31.00 -7.82 -7.14
C LYS A 218 -29.78 -8.73 -7.36
N PHE A 219 -28.57 -8.20 -7.16
CA PHE A 219 -27.29 -8.90 -7.30
C PHE A 219 -26.66 -9.25 -5.94
N ALA A 220 -27.48 -9.38 -4.89
CA ALA A 220 -27.00 -9.64 -3.53
C ALA A 220 -26.22 -10.97 -3.41
N ASP A 221 -26.57 -11.98 -4.21
CA ASP A 221 -25.87 -13.26 -4.22
C ASP A 221 -24.47 -13.13 -4.83
N GLN A 222 -24.37 -12.44 -5.95
CA GLN A 222 -23.09 -12.17 -6.61
C GLN A 222 -22.22 -11.24 -5.76
N GLN A 223 -22.83 -10.26 -5.07
CA GLN A 223 -22.12 -9.43 -4.11
C GLN A 223 -21.48 -10.29 -3.01
N ARG A 224 -22.24 -11.21 -2.39
CA ARG A 224 -21.70 -12.13 -1.37
C ARG A 224 -20.59 -13.02 -1.91
N GLN A 225 -20.70 -13.46 -3.18
CA GLN A 225 -19.63 -14.24 -3.82
C GLN A 225 -18.36 -13.41 -4.02
N ILE A 226 -18.48 -12.17 -4.51
CA ILE A 226 -17.35 -11.24 -4.66
C ILE A 226 -16.68 -11.03 -3.30
N GLU A 227 -17.44 -10.69 -2.26
CA GLU A 227 -16.95 -10.49 -0.88
C GLU A 227 -16.22 -11.75 -0.36
N THR A 228 -16.77 -12.94 -0.58
CA THR A 228 -16.16 -14.20 -0.15
C THR A 228 -14.81 -14.44 -0.86
N ILE A 229 -14.75 -14.21 -2.16
CA ILE A 229 -13.51 -14.36 -2.95
C ILE A 229 -12.48 -13.30 -2.50
N LYS A 230 -12.90 -12.04 -2.34
CA LYS A 230 -12.06 -10.94 -1.89
C LYS A 230 -11.46 -11.20 -0.52
N HIS A 231 -12.27 -11.65 0.44
CA HIS A 231 -11.80 -11.97 1.78
C HIS A 231 -10.74 -13.08 1.78
N HIS A 232 -10.83 -14.03 0.84
CA HIS A 232 -9.83 -15.08 0.72
C HIS A 232 -8.55 -14.61 0.03
N LEU A 233 -8.65 -13.90 -1.11
CA LEU A 233 -7.47 -13.42 -1.85
C LEU A 233 -6.78 -12.22 -1.20
N PHE A 234 -7.54 -11.40 -0.48
CA PHE A 234 -7.08 -10.16 0.16
C PHE A 234 -7.55 -10.11 1.62
N PRO A 235 -7.04 -11.02 2.48
CA PRO A 235 -7.46 -11.10 3.87
C PRO A 235 -7.29 -9.76 4.59
N ALA A 236 -8.33 -9.34 5.32
CA ALA A 236 -8.42 -8.04 5.97
C ALA A 236 -8.12 -6.84 5.04
N ASN A 237 -8.49 -6.94 3.75
CA ASN A 237 -8.19 -5.96 2.70
C ASN A 237 -6.69 -5.71 2.47
N GLY A 238 -5.82 -6.62 2.93
CA GLY A 238 -4.39 -6.60 2.69
C GLY A 238 -3.93 -7.65 1.68
N LEU A 239 -2.63 -7.69 1.41
CA LEU A 239 -2.03 -8.70 0.54
C LEU A 239 -1.99 -10.06 1.23
N GLN A 240 -2.38 -11.13 0.52
CA GLN A 240 -2.36 -12.50 1.01
C GLN A 240 -1.03 -12.90 1.69
N GLU A 241 0.09 -12.57 1.06
CA GLU A 241 1.46 -12.85 1.54
C GLU A 241 1.82 -12.20 2.90
N ARG A 242 0.99 -11.30 3.43
CA ARG A 242 1.16 -10.68 4.76
C ARG A 242 0.36 -11.35 5.87
N PHE A 243 -0.54 -12.27 5.51
CA PHE A 243 -1.45 -12.93 6.43
C PHE A 243 -1.25 -14.44 6.45
N GLU A 244 -1.12 -15.03 5.27
CA GLU A 244 -1.03 -16.47 5.13
C GLU A 244 0.38 -16.99 5.35
N ASN A 245 0.45 -18.22 5.86
CA ASN A 245 1.71 -18.90 6.12
C ASN A 245 2.00 -19.95 5.06
N LEU A 246 3.27 -20.05 4.67
CA LEU A 246 3.80 -21.03 3.71
C LEU A 246 3.36 -22.47 4.03
N SER A 247 3.26 -22.83 5.32
CA SER A 247 2.95 -24.19 5.77
C SER A 247 1.64 -24.75 5.20
N TYR A 248 0.61 -23.92 5.03
CA TYR A 248 -0.65 -24.32 4.42
C TYR A 248 -0.44 -24.85 2.99
N TYR A 249 0.27 -24.07 2.18
CA TYR A 249 0.54 -24.39 0.79
C TYR A 249 1.52 -25.55 0.62
N TYR A 250 2.53 -25.60 1.47
CA TYR A 250 3.47 -26.72 1.49
C TYR A 250 2.80 -28.03 1.91
N ALA A 251 1.86 -28.01 2.85
CA ALA A 251 1.09 -29.20 3.21
C ALA A 251 0.20 -29.70 2.06
N LYS A 252 -0.32 -28.77 1.23
CA LYS A 252 -1.21 -29.10 0.11
C LYS A 252 -0.46 -29.58 -1.13
N TRP A 253 0.65 -28.93 -1.52
CA TRP A 253 1.35 -29.17 -2.79
C TRP A 253 2.83 -29.56 -2.63
N GLY A 254 3.34 -29.65 -1.41
CA GLY A 254 4.71 -30.09 -1.14
C GLY A 254 5.78 -29.23 -1.81
N LYS A 255 6.84 -29.89 -2.28
CA LYS A 255 8.01 -29.25 -2.90
C LYS A 255 7.68 -28.55 -4.23
N ASP A 256 6.64 -28.99 -4.93
CA ASP A 256 6.24 -28.40 -6.21
C ASP A 256 5.79 -26.95 -6.04
N PHE A 257 5.23 -26.60 -4.87
CA PHE A 257 4.90 -25.21 -4.56
C PHE A 257 6.14 -24.32 -4.52
N ILE A 258 7.20 -24.77 -3.84
CA ILE A 258 8.47 -24.01 -3.74
C ILE A 258 9.11 -23.88 -5.11
N LYS A 259 9.11 -24.96 -5.90
CA LYS A 259 9.59 -24.95 -7.27
C LYS A 259 8.85 -23.89 -8.11
N LYS A 260 7.52 -23.86 -8.00
CA LYS A 260 6.68 -22.91 -8.73
C LYS A 260 6.93 -21.47 -8.31
N LEU A 261 7.08 -21.20 -7.01
CA LEU A 261 7.46 -19.86 -6.52
C LEU A 261 8.81 -19.43 -7.09
N HIS A 262 9.79 -20.33 -7.11
CA HIS A 262 11.11 -20.05 -7.68
C HIS A 262 11.04 -19.76 -9.18
N GLU A 263 10.28 -20.55 -9.95
CA GLU A 263 10.07 -20.34 -11.40
C GLU A 263 9.43 -18.97 -11.72
N HIS A 264 8.63 -18.42 -10.81
CA HIS A 264 7.99 -17.12 -10.99
C HIS A 264 8.65 -16.00 -10.15
N SER A 265 9.76 -16.30 -9.47
CA SER A 265 10.54 -15.33 -8.72
C SER A 265 11.54 -14.67 -9.66
N LEU A 266 11.07 -13.70 -10.43
CA LEU A 266 11.88 -12.93 -11.36
C LEU A 266 12.99 -12.16 -10.63
N GLY A 267 14.00 -11.70 -11.38
CA GLY A 267 15.23 -11.15 -10.81
C GLY A 267 15.09 -9.67 -10.43
N LEU A 268 14.92 -8.82 -11.43
CA LEU A 268 14.81 -7.35 -11.26
C LEU A 268 13.44 -6.82 -11.70
N GLU A 269 12.65 -7.65 -12.35
CA GLU A 269 11.31 -7.34 -12.83
C GLU A 269 10.39 -7.06 -11.63
N GLN A 270 9.79 -5.87 -11.61
CA GLN A 270 8.98 -5.39 -10.49
C GLN A 270 7.51 -5.65 -10.76
N GLU A 271 7.13 -6.92 -10.74
CA GLU A 271 5.77 -7.37 -11.05
C GLU A 271 5.08 -8.02 -9.86
N PHE A 272 3.75 -7.89 -9.81
CA PHE A 272 2.92 -8.65 -8.89
C PHE A 272 2.50 -9.96 -9.56
N VAL A 273 2.95 -11.10 -9.02
CA VAL A 273 2.83 -12.39 -9.69
C VAL A 273 1.60 -13.16 -9.20
N LEU A 274 0.81 -13.67 -10.14
CA LEU A 274 -0.30 -14.59 -9.86
C LEU A 274 0.15 -16.04 -10.01
N VAL A 275 0.09 -16.80 -8.92
CA VAL A 275 0.43 -18.23 -8.90
C VAL A 275 -0.85 -19.06 -8.91
N LEU A 276 -1.31 -19.40 -10.11
CA LEU A 276 -2.58 -20.11 -10.31
C LEU A 276 -2.41 -21.63 -10.17
N GLU A 277 -3.18 -22.30 -9.31
CA GLU A 277 -3.29 -23.77 -9.26
C GLU A 277 -3.81 -24.32 -10.61
N ARG A 278 -3.20 -25.40 -11.12
CA ARG A 278 -3.61 -26.05 -12.39
C ARG A 278 -4.70 -27.09 -12.13
#